data_AF-A0A4Q5YWU7-F1
#
_entry.id   AF-A0A4Q5YWU7-F1
#
_cell.length_a   1.000
_cell.length_b   1.000
_cell.length_c   1.000
_cell.angle_alpha   90.00
_cell.angle_beta   90.00
_cell.angle_gamma   90.00
#
_symmetry.space_group_name_H-M   'P 1'
#
loop_
_entity.id
_entity.type
_entity.pdbx_description
1 polymer ?
#
loop_
_entity_poly.entity_id
_entity_poly.type
_entity_poly.pdbx_seq_one_letter_code
_entity_poly.pdbx_strand_id
1 'polypeptide(L)'
;MTANSQQLSERIKLNQLGYYSTGPKMAVITGELTATKFYVTSTNLRDTVYTGTLGAANQSAYSKTITRVANFSDVSREGSYVVTVPGIGHSYVFTIGNNPYQSLAMATLKAFYFQRVSMPLELLYAGKWHRSAGHPDNIVYVHPSAATPQRPAGTVLSSSMGWYDAGDYNKYIVNSGITMGTLLSAYEDHPDYFKNLSTNIPESTDAVPDILNEVVYNLRWMLTMQDPFDGGVYHKCTNAVFDGMVMPGITKAPRYVVQKSTAATLDFAAVAAQAARVFRHFAKQFPGLFDSCMKAATNAWAWAEKNPAVLYDQNEMNKKFTPEITTGAYGDRNVKDEWLWAAAELFINTKENKYLVVLNERLKDPAFLPSWGNVAMMGYYSIIRHRKTLPESVQPKVIAVKDSIVKMANTLLLKANTNAFATVMGQSARDFNWG
;
A
#
# COMPACT_ATOMS: atom_id res chain seq x y z
N MET A 1 44.73 23.22 -10.96
CA MET A 1 43.37 23.58 -11.40
C MET A 1 42.57 23.89 -10.15
N THR A 2 42.22 25.16 -9.99
CA THR A 2 41.64 25.76 -8.80
C THR A 2 40.30 25.13 -8.46
N ALA A 3 40.09 24.88 -7.17
CA ALA A 3 38.83 24.48 -6.58
C ALA A 3 37.79 25.61 -6.78
N ASN A 4 37.20 25.70 -7.97
CA ASN A 4 35.94 26.40 -8.13
C ASN A 4 34.96 25.76 -7.14
N SER A 5 34.38 26.58 -6.26
CA SER A 5 33.35 26.16 -5.32
C SER A 5 32.28 25.39 -6.11
N GLN A 6 32.28 24.08 -5.98
CA GLN A 6 31.26 23.26 -6.61
C GLN A 6 29.93 23.77 -6.10
N GLN A 7 29.02 24.07 -7.03
CA GLN A 7 27.66 24.47 -6.69
C GLN A 7 26.78 23.22 -6.64
N LEU A 8 25.62 23.34 -5.99
CA LEU A 8 24.59 22.32 -6.02
C LEU A 8 24.23 21.99 -7.48
N SER A 9 24.18 20.71 -7.80
CA SER A 9 23.91 20.21 -9.14
C SER A 9 22.76 19.22 -9.14
N GLU A 10 21.68 19.57 -9.85
CA GLU A 10 20.56 18.65 -10.06
C GLU A 10 20.91 17.47 -10.96
N ARG A 11 22.09 17.47 -11.60
CA ARG A 11 22.57 16.37 -12.42
C ARG A 11 23.00 15.16 -11.59
N ILE A 12 23.21 15.31 -10.28
CA ILE A 12 23.62 14.22 -9.39
C ILE A 12 22.38 13.69 -8.66
N LYS A 13 21.79 12.60 -9.18
CA LYS A 13 20.59 11.95 -8.63
C LYS A 13 20.99 10.89 -7.60
N LEU A 14 20.39 10.90 -6.43
CA LEU A 14 20.70 9.96 -5.34
C LEU A 14 19.50 9.82 -4.39
N ASN A 15 19.55 8.87 -3.46
CA ASN A 15 18.58 8.82 -2.36
C ASN A 15 18.79 10.02 -1.43
N GLN A 16 17.88 10.98 -1.48
CA GLN A 16 18.01 12.26 -0.76
C GLN A 16 17.87 12.12 0.76
N LEU A 17 17.35 11.00 1.27
CA LEU A 17 17.34 10.73 2.70
C LEU A 17 18.71 10.21 3.15
N GLY A 18 19.23 9.21 2.46
CA GLY A 18 20.47 8.57 2.85
C GLY A 18 20.60 7.11 2.48
N TYR A 19 21.56 6.46 3.13
CA TYR A 19 21.91 5.05 2.97
C TYR A 19 22.19 4.41 4.33
N TYR A 20 21.98 3.10 4.42
CA TYR A 20 22.42 2.33 5.58
C TYR A 20 23.95 2.31 5.64
N SER A 21 24.55 2.26 6.83
CA SER A 21 26.01 2.14 7.01
C SER A 21 26.58 0.94 6.23
N THR A 22 25.85 -0.17 6.21
CA THR A 22 26.13 -1.36 5.40
C THR A 22 25.21 -1.43 4.18
N GLY A 23 25.68 -2.06 3.11
CA GLY A 23 24.90 -2.26 1.88
C GLY A 23 25.17 -1.22 0.78
N PRO A 24 24.44 -1.34 -0.35
CA PRO A 24 24.72 -0.62 -1.58
C PRO A 24 24.44 0.88 -1.46
N LYS A 25 25.34 1.70 -2.01
CA LYS A 25 25.25 3.16 -2.03
C LYS A 25 25.70 3.68 -3.39
N MET A 26 24.86 4.46 -4.04
CA MET A 26 25.18 4.98 -5.36
C MET A 26 24.48 6.29 -5.67
N ALA A 27 25.10 7.07 -6.55
CA ALA A 27 24.50 8.21 -7.22
C ALA A 27 24.56 7.99 -8.73
N VAL A 28 23.59 8.56 -9.45
CA VAL A 28 23.50 8.54 -10.91
C VAL A 28 23.70 9.96 -11.42
N ILE A 29 24.77 10.17 -12.18
CA ILE A 29 25.12 11.46 -12.77
C ILE A 29 24.51 11.52 -14.16
N THR A 30 23.68 12.51 -14.45
CA THR A 30 23.01 12.67 -15.75
C THR A 30 23.76 13.60 -16.71
N GLY A 31 23.56 13.37 -18.01
CA GLY A 31 24.15 14.15 -19.11
C GLY A 31 25.58 13.74 -19.45
N GLU A 32 26.12 14.30 -20.54
CA GLU A 32 27.51 14.07 -20.94
C GLU A 32 28.49 14.74 -19.97
N LEU A 33 29.58 14.04 -19.64
CA LEU A 33 30.64 14.57 -18.78
C LEU A 33 32.02 14.00 -19.14
N THR A 34 33.03 14.86 -19.04
CA THR A 34 34.44 14.51 -19.22
C THR A 34 35.10 13.99 -17.93
N ALA A 35 34.51 14.28 -16.77
CA ALA A 35 35.02 13.80 -15.50
C ALA A 35 34.99 12.27 -15.43
N THR A 36 36.08 11.68 -14.95
CA THR A 36 36.21 10.23 -14.73
C THR A 36 36.14 9.85 -13.25
N LYS A 37 36.39 10.81 -12.35
CA LYS A 37 36.36 10.62 -10.90
C LYS A 37 35.18 11.32 -10.27
N PHE A 38 34.78 10.82 -9.11
CA PHE A 38 33.88 11.49 -8.17
C PHE A 38 34.45 11.34 -6.76
N TYR A 39 33.95 12.16 -5.84
CA TYR A 39 34.34 12.10 -4.43
C TYR A 39 33.11 12.12 -3.53
N VAL A 40 33.18 11.43 -2.40
CA VAL A 40 32.27 11.67 -1.28
C VAL A 40 33.00 12.57 -0.31
N THR A 41 32.36 13.68 0.08
CA THR A 41 32.97 14.71 0.93
C THR A 41 32.06 15.09 2.08
N SER A 42 32.63 15.69 3.12
CA SER A 42 31.85 16.39 4.16
C SER A 42 31.01 17.52 3.56
N THR A 43 29.95 17.92 4.26
CA THR A 43 28.99 18.94 3.76
C THR A 43 29.60 20.31 3.50
N ASN A 44 30.76 20.61 4.10
CA ASN A 44 31.52 21.84 3.87
C ASN A 44 32.53 21.72 2.70
N LEU A 45 32.56 20.57 2.01
CA LEU A 45 33.42 20.24 0.88
C LEU A 45 34.93 20.20 1.19
N ARG A 46 35.34 20.19 2.47
CA ARG A 46 36.76 20.25 2.85
C ARG A 46 37.39 18.87 3.00
N ASP A 47 36.65 17.89 3.51
CA ASP A 47 37.19 16.57 3.80
C ASP A 47 36.67 15.57 2.78
N THR A 48 37.59 15.00 1.99
CA THR A 48 37.27 13.90 1.10
C THR A 48 37.33 12.59 1.89
N VAL A 49 36.20 11.90 1.99
CA VAL A 49 36.09 10.61 2.71
C VAL A 49 36.16 9.42 1.76
N TYR A 50 35.92 9.64 0.47
CA TYR A 50 36.04 8.60 -0.55
C TYR A 50 36.39 9.21 -1.90
N THR A 51 37.23 8.50 -2.66
CA THR A 51 37.51 8.80 -4.06
C THR A 51 37.13 7.59 -4.89
N GLY A 52 36.27 7.78 -5.88
CA GLY A 52 35.82 6.71 -6.77
C GLY A 52 35.93 7.09 -8.24
N THR A 53 35.82 6.08 -9.10
CA THR A 53 35.76 6.24 -10.55
C THR A 53 34.31 6.09 -11.00
N LEU A 54 33.86 6.99 -11.86
CA LEU A 54 32.53 6.91 -12.48
C LEU A 54 32.46 5.69 -13.40
N GLY A 55 31.36 4.96 -13.32
CA GLY A 55 31.06 3.84 -14.20
C GLY A 55 31.00 4.24 -15.68
N ALA A 56 30.81 3.24 -16.54
CA ALA A 56 30.62 3.48 -17.97
C ALA A 56 29.39 4.37 -18.24
N ALA A 57 29.42 5.12 -19.33
CA ALA A 57 28.24 5.82 -19.81
C ALA A 57 27.15 4.81 -20.19
N ASN A 58 25.93 5.10 -19.79
CA ASN A 58 24.77 4.28 -20.08
C ASN A 58 23.63 5.17 -20.60
N GLN A 59 22.97 4.74 -21.67
CA GLN A 59 21.87 5.48 -22.27
C GLN A 59 20.54 4.97 -21.72
N SER A 60 19.67 5.88 -21.28
CA SER A 60 18.30 5.54 -20.91
C SER A 60 17.55 4.95 -22.12
N ALA A 61 16.89 3.80 -21.93
CA ALA A 61 16.13 3.14 -22.99
C ALA A 61 14.92 3.96 -23.49
N TYR A 62 14.42 4.90 -22.67
CA TYR A 62 13.19 5.65 -22.93
C TYR A 62 13.38 7.18 -22.92
N SER A 63 14.63 7.66 -22.96
CA SER A 63 14.93 9.09 -23.11
C SER A 63 16.32 9.30 -23.71
N LYS A 64 16.65 10.54 -24.10
CA LYS A 64 18.01 10.92 -24.53
C LYS A 64 19.00 11.07 -23.36
N THR A 65 18.59 10.76 -22.14
CA THR A 65 19.44 10.92 -20.95
C THR A 65 20.56 9.88 -20.92
N ILE A 66 21.80 10.36 -20.95
CA ILE A 66 23.00 9.57 -20.64
C ILE A 66 23.25 9.64 -19.13
N THR A 67 23.68 8.54 -18.54
CA THR A 67 24.01 8.45 -17.12
C THR A 67 25.36 7.80 -16.87
N ARG A 68 25.95 8.07 -15.70
CA ARG A 68 27.10 7.35 -15.14
C ARG A 68 26.86 7.08 -13.66
N VAL A 69 27.19 5.89 -13.20
CA VAL A 69 27.03 5.51 -11.78
C VAL A 69 28.27 5.87 -10.98
N ALA A 70 28.08 6.52 -9.84
CA ALA A 70 29.06 6.69 -8.78
C ALA A 70 28.72 5.73 -7.64
N ASN A 71 29.43 4.60 -7.54
CA ASN A 71 29.23 3.62 -6.47
C ASN A 71 30.20 3.89 -5.32
N PHE A 72 29.67 4.17 -4.14
CA PHE A 72 30.44 4.46 -2.92
C PHE A 72 30.00 3.55 -1.76
N SER A 73 29.65 2.30 -2.09
CA SER A 73 29.17 1.32 -1.11
C SER A 73 30.18 1.05 0.02
N ASP A 74 31.47 1.24 -0.25
CA ASP A 74 32.57 1.08 0.71
C ASP A 74 32.56 2.13 1.84
N VAL A 75 31.84 3.25 1.66
CA VAL A 75 31.70 4.26 2.70
C VAL A 75 30.71 3.77 3.75
N SER A 76 31.21 3.39 4.92
CA SER A 76 30.40 2.89 6.03
C SER A 76 30.36 3.82 7.24
N ARG A 77 31.24 4.83 7.28
CA ARG A 77 31.29 5.81 8.37
C ARG A 77 29.98 6.60 8.41
N GLU A 78 29.37 6.65 9.58
CA GLU A 78 28.16 7.43 9.79
C GLU A 78 28.44 8.93 9.71
N GLY A 79 27.50 9.66 9.11
CA GLY A 79 27.61 11.11 8.96
C GLY A 79 26.78 11.66 7.81
N SER A 80 26.90 12.96 7.59
CA SER A 80 26.27 13.66 6.48
C SER A 80 27.30 14.00 5.41
N TYR A 81 26.95 13.72 4.17
CA TYR A 81 27.87 13.78 3.04
C TYR A 81 27.22 14.40 1.81
N VAL A 82 28.05 14.75 0.84
CA VAL A 82 27.66 15.04 -0.54
C VAL A 82 28.55 14.27 -1.52
N VAL A 83 27.98 13.89 -2.66
CA VAL A 83 28.74 13.41 -3.82
C VAL A 83 29.17 14.61 -4.63
N THR A 84 30.44 14.67 -4.99
CA THR A 84 31.04 15.74 -5.79
C THR A 84 31.61 15.19 -7.09
N VAL A 85 31.43 15.93 -8.18
CA VAL A 85 31.96 15.56 -9.49
C VAL A 85 32.61 16.80 -10.13
N PRO A 86 33.91 16.75 -10.48
CA PRO A 86 34.60 17.86 -11.12
C PRO A 86 33.88 18.36 -12.37
N GLY A 87 33.73 19.69 -12.49
CA GLY A 87 33.03 20.32 -13.61
C GLY A 87 31.50 20.19 -13.59
N ILE A 88 30.92 19.46 -12.62
CA ILE A 88 29.46 19.26 -12.51
C ILE A 88 28.89 19.90 -11.25
N GLY A 89 29.58 19.79 -10.11
CA GLY A 89 29.10 20.31 -8.83
C GLY A 89 28.99 19.24 -7.74
N HIS A 90 28.13 19.48 -6.74
CA HIS A 90 27.83 18.54 -5.66
C HIS A 90 26.34 18.21 -5.57
N SER A 91 26.01 17.07 -4.97
CA SER A 91 24.63 16.64 -4.73
C SER A 91 23.95 17.42 -3.59
N TYR A 92 22.66 17.16 -3.38
CA TYR A 92 22.03 17.40 -2.09
C TYR A 92 22.74 16.60 -0.99
N VAL A 93 22.63 17.08 0.25
CA VAL A 93 23.14 16.38 1.45
C VAL A 93 22.35 15.09 1.64
N PHE A 94 23.05 14.01 1.98
CA PHE A 94 22.45 12.74 2.38
C PHE A 94 23.14 12.20 3.63
N THR A 95 22.46 11.30 4.35
CA THR A 95 23.01 10.69 5.58
C THR A 95 23.45 9.25 5.34
N ILE A 96 24.55 8.82 5.96
CA ILE A 96 24.87 7.41 6.14
C ILE A 96 24.70 7.09 7.63
N GLY A 97 23.91 6.07 7.96
CA GLY A 97 23.64 5.68 9.35
C GLY A 97 22.76 4.43 9.47
N ASN A 98 22.38 4.06 10.68
CA ASN A 98 21.62 2.84 10.93
C ASN A 98 20.11 2.94 10.62
N ASN A 99 19.54 4.14 10.53
CA ASN A 99 18.09 4.35 10.35
C ASN A 99 17.76 5.48 9.36
N PRO A 100 18.34 5.52 8.15
CA PRO A 100 18.17 6.63 7.20
C PRO A 100 16.72 6.82 6.73
N TYR A 101 15.86 5.81 6.88
CA TYR A 101 14.47 5.81 6.40
C TYR A 101 13.43 5.86 7.52
N GLN A 102 13.83 6.03 8.78
CA GLN A 102 12.88 6.04 9.90
C GLN A 102 11.87 7.18 9.79
N SER A 103 12.32 8.39 9.42
CA SER A 103 11.43 9.54 9.22
C SER A 103 10.46 9.31 8.06
N LEU A 104 10.89 8.64 6.99
CA LEU A 104 10.02 8.25 5.88
C LEU A 104 8.97 7.24 6.33
N ALA A 105 9.36 6.19 7.05
CA ALA A 105 8.42 5.20 7.58
C ALA A 105 7.37 5.84 8.51
N MET A 106 7.80 6.74 9.41
CA MET A 106 6.90 7.52 10.26
C MET A 106 5.94 8.39 9.43
N ALA A 107 6.46 9.13 8.45
CA ALA A 107 5.64 10.01 7.61
C ALA A 107 4.64 9.23 6.75
N THR A 108 5.05 8.10 6.17
CA THR A 108 4.17 7.25 5.35
C THR A 108 3.05 6.65 6.18
N LEU A 109 3.34 6.14 7.39
CA LEU A 109 2.28 5.63 8.26
C LEU A 109 1.38 6.77 8.78
N LYS A 110 1.97 7.91 9.15
CA LYS A 110 1.23 9.11 9.57
C LYS A 110 0.32 9.67 8.48
N ALA A 111 0.58 9.40 7.20
CA ALA A 111 -0.29 9.82 6.11
C ALA A 111 -1.72 9.26 6.25
N PHE A 112 -1.88 8.04 6.77
CA PHE A 112 -3.19 7.43 7.02
C PHE A 112 -4.03 8.24 8.03
N TYR A 113 -3.40 8.76 9.09
CA TYR A 113 -4.05 9.68 10.02
C TYR A 113 -4.62 10.91 9.32
N PHE A 114 -3.86 11.51 8.39
CA PHE A 114 -4.32 12.68 7.64
C PHE A 114 -5.49 12.36 6.71
N GLN A 115 -5.58 11.11 6.25
CA GLN A 115 -6.69 10.61 5.45
C GLN A 115 -7.91 10.19 6.29
N ARG A 116 -7.85 10.15 7.62
CA ARG A 116 -8.99 9.72 8.46
C ARG A 116 -10.25 10.54 8.23
N VAL A 117 -11.36 9.86 7.97
CA VAL A 117 -12.69 10.42 7.73
C VAL A 117 -13.51 10.43 9.01
N SER A 118 -14.54 11.28 9.12
CA SER A 118 -15.48 11.30 10.26
C SER A 118 -14.90 11.78 11.60
N MET A 119 -13.69 12.36 11.62
CA MET A 119 -13.10 12.97 12.81
C MET A 119 -12.38 14.29 12.48
N PRO A 120 -12.25 15.21 13.45
CA PRO A 120 -11.32 16.34 13.31
C PRO A 120 -9.87 15.83 13.32
N LEU A 121 -9.00 16.54 12.62
CA LEU A 121 -7.56 16.39 12.78
C LEU A 121 -7.09 17.51 13.69
N GLU A 122 -6.80 17.19 14.94
CA GLU A 122 -6.46 18.19 15.96
C GLU A 122 -5.05 18.74 15.78
N LEU A 123 -4.83 20.00 16.15
CA LEU A 123 -3.53 20.69 16.07
C LEU A 123 -2.40 19.88 16.73
N LEU A 124 -2.68 19.22 17.85
CA LEU A 124 -1.72 18.41 18.60
C LEU A 124 -1.08 17.30 17.76
N TYR A 125 -1.86 16.66 16.88
CA TYR A 125 -1.41 15.50 16.09
C TYR A 125 -1.16 15.85 14.62
N ALA A 126 -1.83 16.89 14.12
CA ALA A 126 -1.81 17.27 12.71
C ALA A 126 -0.89 18.47 12.41
N GLY A 127 -0.47 19.21 13.44
CA GLY A 127 0.30 20.44 13.28
C GLY A 127 -0.43 21.42 12.34
N LYS A 128 0.32 22.04 11.42
CA LYS A 128 -0.22 23.01 10.45
C LYS A 128 -1.28 22.45 9.48
N TRP A 129 -1.46 21.13 9.42
CA TRP A 129 -2.44 20.45 8.57
C TRP A 129 -3.71 20.05 9.35
N HIS A 130 -3.95 20.65 10.52
CA HIS A 130 -5.17 20.43 11.28
C HIS A 130 -6.42 20.88 10.49
N ARG A 131 -7.55 20.20 10.73
CA ARG A 131 -8.83 20.54 10.09
C ARG A 131 -10.01 20.05 10.91
N SER A 132 -11.17 20.67 10.68
CA SER A 132 -12.44 20.18 11.21
C SER A 132 -12.79 18.78 10.69
N ALA A 133 -13.73 18.12 11.36
CA ALA A 133 -14.29 16.87 10.88
C ALA A 133 -14.99 17.08 9.53
N GLY A 134 -14.85 16.09 8.65
CA GLY A 134 -15.54 16.04 7.37
C GLY A 134 -16.13 14.65 7.17
N HIS A 135 -17.25 14.59 6.45
CA HIS A 135 -17.98 13.35 6.16
C HIS A 135 -18.16 12.46 7.41
N PRO A 136 -19.04 12.84 8.36
CA PRO A 136 -19.32 11.97 9.51
C PRO A 136 -19.85 10.61 9.06
N ASP A 137 -20.43 10.53 7.86
CA ASP A 137 -20.97 9.30 7.24
C ASP A 137 -21.92 8.54 8.18
N ASN A 138 -22.62 9.27 9.06
CA ASN A 138 -23.71 8.74 9.91
C ASN A 138 -25.07 8.74 9.18
N ILE A 139 -25.14 9.40 8.02
CA ILE A 139 -26.27 9.39 7.08
C ILE A 139 -25.69 9.04 5.71
N VAL A 140 -25.79 7.76 5.35
CA VAL A 140 -25.38 7.23 4.04
C VAL A 140 -26.56 6.48 3.44
N TYR A 141 -26.96 6.84 2.24
CA TYR A 141 -28.13 6.24 1.58
C TYR A 141 -27.76 4.97 0.82
N VAL A 142 -28.62 3.96 0.89
CA VAL A 142 -28.55 2.82 -0.03
C VAL A 142 -28.94 3.30 -1.42
N HIS A 143 -27.98 3.32 -2.35
CA HIS A 143 -28.23 3.64 -3.76
C HIS A 143 -29.19 2.59 -4.38
N PRO A 144 -30.02 2.91 -5.39
CA PRO A 144 -30.86 1.90 -6.05
C PRO A 144 -30.11 0.66 -6.55
N SER A 145 -28.86 0.81 -6.99
CA SER A 145 -28.02 -0.33 -7.40
C SER A 145 -27.62 -1.26 -6.24
N ALA A 146 -27.77 -0.82 -4.99
CA ALA A 146 -27.38 -1.53 -3.77
C ALA A 146 -28.58 -2.07 -2.99
N ALA A 147 -29.80 -1.82 -3.49
CA ALA A 147 -31.03 -2.15 -2.79
C ALA A 147 -31.23 -3.66 -2.66
N THR A 148 -31.72 -4.08 -1.49
CA THR A 148 -32.21 -5.43 -1.20
C THR A 148 -33.63 -5.34 -0.62
N PRO A 149 -34.39 -6.45 -0.52
CA PRO A 149 -35.70 -6.41 0.13
C PRO A 149 -35.67 -5.87 1.57
N GLN A 150 -34.59 -6.16 2.31
CA GLN A 150 -34.39 -5.71 3.70
C GLN A 150 -33.80 -4.29 3.78
N ARG A 151 -33.15 -3.82 2.72
CA ARG A 151 -32.59 -2.48 2.60
C ARG A 151 -32.99 -1.86 1.26
N PRO A 152 -34.25 -1.41 1.11
CA PRO A 152 -34.69 -0.76 -0.12
C PRO A 152 -33.88 0.52 -0.38
N ALA A 153 -33.89 0.99 -1.62
CA ALA A 153 -33.22 2.23 -2.01
C ALA A 153 -33.65 3.41 -1.12
N GLY A 154 -32.70 4.26 -0.74
CA GLY A 154 -32.93 5.37 0.18
C GLY A 154 -32.91 5.00 1.67
N THR A 155 -32.77 3.71 2.02
CA THR A 155 -32.49 3.31 3.41
C THR A 155 -31.25 4.04 3.92
N VAL A 156 -31.31 4.61 5.12
CA VAL A 156 -30.19 5.32 5.75
C VAL A 156 -29.37 4.34 6.59
N LEU A 157 -28.06 4.36 6.36
CA LEU A 157 -27.05 3.60 7.09
C LEU A 157 -26.08 4.56 7.78
N SER A 158 -25.40 4.06 8.82
CA SER A 158 -24.18 4.66 9.35
C SER A 158 -22.98 3.86 8.85
N SER A 159 -22.02 4.56 8.23
CA SER A 159 -20.78 4.02 7.68
C SER A 159 -19.61 4.97 7.96
N SER A 160 -19.50 5.43 9.19
CA SER A 160 -18.45 6.33 9.69
C SER A 160 -17.05 5.68 9.69
N MET A 161 -16.03 6.50 10.00
CA MET A 161 -14.60 6.13 10.04
C MET A 161 -14.03 5.83 8.66
N GLY A 162 -12.86 5.20 8.61
CA GLY A 162 -12.16 4.90 7.37
C GLY A 162 -11.23 6.02 6.90
N TRP A 163 -10.60 5.78 5.76
CA TRP A 163 -9.73 6.76 5.13
C TRP A 163 -10.34 7.29 3.83
N TYR A 164 -10.11 8.57 3.54
CA TYR A 164 -10.22 9.09 2.19
C TYR A 164 -9.20 8.37 1.32
N ASP A 165 -9.67 7.87 0.19
CA ASP A 165 -8.90 6.94 -0.63
C ASP A 165 -7.71 7.57 -1.33
N ALA A 166 -7.91 8.78 -1.85
CA ALA A 166 -6.90 9.50 -2.59
C ALA A 166 -7.06 11.02 -2.43
N GLY A 167 -6.99 11.75 -3.55
CA GLY A 167 -7.27 13.18 -3.60
C GLY A 167 -8.75 13.52 -3.49
N ASP A 168 -9.64 12.52 -3.55
CA ASP A 168 -11.08 12.66 -3.35
C ASP A 168 -11.53 12.18 -1.96
N TYR A 169 -12.78 12.49 -1.60
CA TYR A 169 -13.34 12.19 -0.27
C TYR A 169 -14.18 10.91 -0.18
N ASN A 170 -14.05 10.00 -1.14
CA ASN A 170 -14.80 8.74 -1.15
C ASN A 170 -13.96 7.60 -0.52
N LYS A 171 -14.63 6.48 -0.22
CA LYS A 171 -14.02 5.33 0.46
C LYS A 171 -14.37 4.05 -0.32
N TYR A 172 -13.37 3.26 -0.71
CA TYR A 172 -13.52 2.15 -1.65
C TYR A 172 -13.01 0.85 -1.05
N ILE A 173 -13.84 -0.20 -1.04
CA ILE A 173 -13.50 -1.45 -0.36
C ILE A 173 -12.34 -2.16 -1.05
N VAL A 174 -12.33 -2.20 -2.39
CA VAL A 174 -11.29 -2.89 -3.17
C VAL A 174 -9.91 -2.29 -2.91
N ASN A 175 -9.77 -0.96 -3.06
CA ASN A 175 -8.49 -0.30 -2.82
C ASN A 175 -8.07 -0.33 -1.33
N SER A 176 -9.05 -0.23 -0.42
CA SER A 176 -8.79 -0.47 1.01
C SER A 176 -8.35 -1.90 1.29
N GLY A 177 -8.81 -2.88 0.52
CA GLY A 177 -8.41 -4.28 0.60
C GLY A 177 -6.90 -4.44 0.53
N ILE A 178 -6.32 -4.16 -0.64
CA ILE A 178 -4.86 -4.27 -0.84
C ILE A 178 -4.05 -3.42 0.15
N THR A 179 -4.56 -2.23 0.50
CA THR A 179 -3.94 -1.32 1.47
C THR A 179 -3.87 -1.96 2.86
N MET A 180 -4.99 -2.48 3.35
CA MET A 180 -5.08 -3.18 4.64
C MET A 180 -4.23 -4.44 4.66
N GLY A 181 -4.26 -5.24 3.59
CA GLY A 181 -3.43 -6.44 3.44
C GLY A 181 -1.93 -6.12 3.50
N THR A 182 -1.51 -4.98 2.95
CA THR A 182 -0.13 -4.49 3.01
C THR A 182 0.26 -4.09 4.43
N LEU A 183 -0.55 -3.29 5.11
CA LEU A 183 -0.27 -2.83 6.48
C LEU A 183 -0.25 -3.98 7.48
N LEU A 184 -1.23 -4.88 7.41
CA LEU A 184 -1.29 -6.08 8.25
C LEU A 184 -0.09 -7.00 7.98
N SER A 185 0.28 -7.22 6.72
CA SER A 185 1.47 -8.01 6.36
C SER A 185 2.76 -7.39 6.90
N ALA A 186 2.93 -6.07 6.76
CA ALA A 186 4.09 -5.36 7.29
C ALA A 186 4.21 -5.53 8.81
N TYR A 187 3.09 -5.45 9.54
CA TYR A 187 3.06 -5.73 10.97
C TYR A 187 3.41 -7.19 11.30
N GLU A 188 2.83 -8.17 10.59
CA GLU A 188 3.12 -9.59 10.83
C GLU A 188 4.59 -9.95 10.54
N ASP A 189 5.21 -9.32 9.53
CA ASP A 189 6.61 -9.55 9.16
C ASP A 189 7.60 -8.83 10.08
N HIS A 190 7.22 -7.68 10.65
CA HIS A 190 8.09 -6.82 11.46
C HIS A 190 7.43 -6.28 12.75
N PRO A 191 6.88 -7.13 13.63
CA PRO A 191 6.10 -6.68 14.79
C PRO A 191 6.94 -5.86 15.78
N ASP A 192 8.19 -6.24 16.02
CA ASP A 192 9.09 -5.53 16.95
C ASP A 192 9.48 -4.13 16.45
N TYR A 193 9.56 -3.94 15.14
CA TYR A 193 9.79 -2.62 14.55
C TYR A 193 8.60 -1.70 14.81
N PHE A 194 7.39 -2.15 14.49
CA PHE A 194 6.18 -1.36 14.66
C PHE A 194 5.79 -1.13 16.11
N LYS A 195 6.15 -2.04 17.02
CA LYS A 195 5.99 -1.83 18.46
C LYS A 195 6.72 -0.57 18.96
N ASN A 196 7.83 -0.22 18.33
CA ASN A 196 8.66 0.93 18.73
C ASN A 196 8.48 2.15 17.82
N LEU A 197 7.70 2.02 16.73
CA LEU A 197 7.45 3.12 15.79
C LEU A 197 6.23 3.93 16.26
N SER A 198 6.48 5.12 16.79
CA SER A 198 5.43 6.09 17.08
C SER A 198 5.34 7.15 15.99
N THR A 199 4.12 7.52 15.62
CA THR A 199 3.75 8.47 14.57
C THR A 199 3.01 9.69 15.11
N ASN A 200 2.86 9.80 16.43
CA ASN A 200 2.15 10.89 17.10
C ASN A 200 0.70 11.03 16.62
N ILE A 201 -0.09 9.96 16.71
CA ILE A 201 -1.54 9.92 16.49
C ILE A 201 -2.27 9.91 17.84
N PRO A 202 -3.60 10.16 17.89
CA PRO A 202 -4.35 10.17 19.14
C PRO A 202 -4.14 8.94 20.02
N GLU A 203 -3.94 7.78 19.39
CA GLU A 203 -3.78 6.50 20.06
C GLU A 203 -2.32 6.19 20.46
N SER A 204 -1.31 7.02 20.12
CA SER A 204 0.11 6.70 20.31
C SER A 204 0.58 6.49 21.76
N THR A 205 -0.27 6.80 22.74
CA THR A 205 0.01 6.56 24.16
C THR A 205 -0.61 5.26 24.69
N ASP A 206 -1.35 4.53 23.86
CA ASP A 206 -1.97 3.27 24.26
C ASP A 206 -1.01 2.06 24.13
N ALA A 207 -1.53 0.86 24.35
CA ALA A 207 -0.75 -0.38 24.31
C ALA A 207 -0.70 -1.05 22.93
N VAL A 208 -1.26 -0.40 21.90
CA VAL A 208 -1.43 -0.92 20.54
C VAL A 208 -0.42 -0.21 19.63
N PRO A 209 0.36 -0.93 18.81
CA PRO A 209 1.23 -0.30 17.82
C PRO A 209 0.46 0.63 16.89
N ASP A 210 1.01 1.81 16.58
CA ASP A 210 0.33 2.83 15.77
C ASP A 210 -0.17 2.30 14.41
N ILE A 211 0.56 1.37 13.79
CA ILE A 211 0.11 0.73 12.54
C ILE A 211 -1.22 -0.01 12.72
N LEU A 212 -1.44 -0.65 13.87
CA LEU A 212 -2.67 -1.35 14.19
C LEU A 212 -3.78 -0.40 14.62
N ASN A 213 -3.44 0.73 15.24
CA ASN A 213 -4.40 1.80 15.51
C ASN A 213 -4.94 2.42 14.21
N GLU A 214 -4.09 2.64 13.22
CA GLU A 214 -4.56 3.05 11.88
C GLU A 214 -5.39 1.94 11.22
N VAL A 215 -4.91 0.69 11.20
CA VAL A 215 -5.65 -0.44 10.62
C VAL A 215 -7.04 -0.59 11.25
N VAL A 216 -7.18 -0.51 12.57
CA VAL A 216 -8.51 -0.67 13.20
C VAL A 216 -9.44 0.49 12.84
N TYR A 217 -8.91 1.70 12.61
CA TYR A 217 -9.71 2.85 12.17
C TYR A 217 -10.43 2.57 10.84
N ASN A 218 -9.72 1.97 9.87
CA ASN A 218 -10.31 1.61 8.58
C ASN A 218 -11.12 0.31 8.62
N LEU A 219 -10.67 -0.69 9.39
CA LEU A 219 -11.40 -1.94 9.59
C LEU A 219 -12.81 -1.69 10.13
N ARG A 220 -12.97 -0.75 11.07
CA ARG A 220 -14.28 -0.40 11.62
C ARG A 220 -15.23 0.15 10.56
N TRP A 221 -14.74 0.97 9.63
CA TRP A 221 -15.52 1.38 8.46
C TRP A 221 -15.84 0.19 7.56
N MET A 222 -14.85 -0.62 7.19
CA MET A 222 -15.06 -1.78 6.31
C MET A 222 -16.15 -2.72 6.85
N LEU A 223 -16.19 -2.96 8.18
CA LEU A 223 -17.23 -3.77 8.82
C LEU A 223 -18.65 -3.21 8.62
N THR A 224 -18.81 -1.88 8.50
CA THR A 224 -20.11 -1.25 8.22
C THR A 224 -20.58 -1.44 6.77
N MET A 225 -19.67 -1.80 5.87
CA MET A 225 -19.95 -1.97 4.44
C MET A 225 -20.52 -3.35 4.10
N GLN A 226 -20.50 -4.28 5.06
CA GLN A 226 -21.17 -5.58 4.92
C GLN A 226 -22.67 -5.43 5.19
N ASP A 227 -23.50 -5.99 4.30
CA ASP A 227 -24.92 -6.15 4.55
C ASP A 227 -25.14 -7.30 5.55
N PRO A 228 -25.73 -7.04 6.73
CA PRO A 228 -25.89 -8.04 7.78
C PRO A 228 -26.92 -9.13 7.43
N PHE A 229 -27.73 -8.93 6.38
CA PHE A 229 -28.77 -9.89 6.01
C PHE A 229 -28.27 -10.98 5.06
N ASP A 230 -27.33 -10.66 4.16
CA ASP A 230 -26.84 -11.61 3.16
C ASP A 230 -25.31 -11.83 3.18
N GLY A 231 -24.55 -10.98 3.88
CA GLY A 231 -23.10 -11.06 3.99
C GLY A 231 -22.31 -10.37 2.86
N GLY A 232 -22.97 -9.87 1.83
CA GLY A 232 -22.31 -9.20 0.71
C GLY A 232 -21.87 -7.78 1.05
N VAL A 233 -20.81 -7.31 0.41
CA VAL A 233 -20.16 -6.03 0.74
C VAL A 233 -20.38 -5.01 -0.36
N TYR A 234 -20.86 -3.82 0.01
CA TYR A 234 -21.02 -2.69 -0.92
C TYR A 234 -19.67 -2.26 -1.47
N HIS A 235 -19.59 -1.97 -2.78
CA HIS A 235 -18.30 -1.73 -3.43
C HIS A 235 -17.56 -0.48 -2.92
N LYS A 236 -18.31 0.58 -2.61
CA LYS A 236 -17.78 1.86 -2.11
C LYS A 236 -18.84 2.69 -1.39
N CYS A 237 -18.39 3.60 -0.53
CA CYS A 237 -19.16 4.69 0.08
C CYS A 237 -18.73 6.01 -0.58
N THR A 238 -19.65 6.67 -1.27
CA THR A 238 -19.29 7.71 -2.23
C THR A 238 -20.37 8.77 -2.43
N ASN A 239 -19.98 9.97 -2.85
CA ASN A 239 -20.89 10.91 -3.49
C ASN A 239 -21.25 10.42 -4.90
N ALA A 240 -22.33 10.95 -5.48
CA ALA A 240 -22.65 10.67 -6.88
C ALA A 240 -21.57 11.18 -7.84
N VAL A 241 -21.05 12.38 -7.58
CA VAL A 241 -19.98 13.03 -8.35
C VAL A 241 -18.83 13.42 -7.42
N PHE A 242 -17.62 13.60 -7.96
CA PHE A 242 -16.48 14.08 -7.18
C PHE A 242 -16.79 15.46 -6.56
N ASP A 243 -16.39 15.65 -5.31
CA ASP A 243 -16.35 16.98 -4.71
C ASP A 243 -15.33 17.87 -5.46
N GLY A 244 -15.54 19.19 -5.38
CA GLY A 244 -14.56 20.16 -5.84
C GLY A 244 -13.32 20.21 -4.93
N MET A 245 -12.37 21.09 -5.28
CA MET A 245 -11.16 21.35 -4.48
C MET A 245 -11.49 22.20 -3.25
N VAL A 246 -12.22 21.63 -2.30
CA VAL A 246 -12.71 22.28 -1.08
C VAL A 246 -12.46 21.40 0.14
N MET A 247 -12.39 21.98 1.34
CA MET A 247 -12.17 21.18 2.56
C MET A 247 -13.35 20.21 2.84
N PRO A 248 -13.10 19.02 3.42
CA PRO A 248 -14.14 18.00 3.58
C PRO A 248 -15.21 18.36 4.62
N GLY A 249 -14.96 19.35 5.49
CA GLY A 249 -15.95 19.82 6.48
C GLY A 249 -17.08 20.68 5.88
N ILE A 250 -16.89 21.18 4.66
CA ILE A 250 -17.87 22.06 4.00
C ILE A 250 -18.65 21.38 2.87
N THR A 251 -18.27 20.17 2.47
CA THR A 251 -19.03 19.37 1.50
C THR A 251 -20.41 19.02 2.08
N LYS A 252 -21.43 18.99 1.22
CA LYS A 252 -22.84 18.75 1.59
C LYS A 252 -23.53 17.72 0.70
N ALA A 253 -22.84 17.20 -0.31
CA ALA A 253 -23.41 16.21 -1.21
C ALA A 253 -23.82 14.95 -0.42
N PRO A 254 -24.97 14.33 -0.76
CA PRO A 254 -25.36 13.06 -0.16
C PRO A 254 -24.33 11.97 -0.40
N ARG A 255 -24.21 11.08 0.58
CA ARG A 255 -23.33 9.91 0.56
C ARG A 255 -24.14 8.66 0.26
N TYR A 256 -23.57 7.75 -0.52
CA TYR A 256 -24.21 6.52 -0.94
C TYR A 256 -23.31 5.32 -0.75
N VAL A 257 -23.87 4.20 -0.28
CA VAL A 257 -23.31 2.88 -0.59
C VAL A 257 -23.87 2.42 -1.93
N VAL A 258 -23.01 1.91 -2.81
CA VAL A 258 -23.38 1.45 -4.16
C VAL A 258 -23.36 -0.09 -4.26
N GLN A 259 -23.60 -0.61 -5.46
CA GLN A 259 -23.77 -2.04 -5.73
C GLN A 259 -22.74 -2.90 -5.00
N LYS A 260 -23.15 -4.06 -4.47
CA LYS A 260 -22.23 -5.07 -3.96
C LYS A 260 -21.44 -5.70 -5.10
N SER A 261 -20.17 -6.03 -4.86
CA SER A 261 -19.37 -6.77 -5.85
C SER A 261 -18.61 -7.93 -5.23
N THR A 262 -18.30 -8.93 -6.04
CA THR A 262 -17.54 -10.10 -5.61
C THR A 262 -16.13 -9.73 -5.19
N ALA A 263 -15.43 -8.87 -5.94
CA ALA A 263 -14.11 -8.36 -5.57
C ALA A 263 -14.12 -7.73 -4.17
N ALA A 264 -15.02 -6.75 -3.95
CA ALA A 264 -15.13 -6.07 -2.66
C ALA A 264 -15.46 -7.03 -1.51
N THR A 265 -16.33 -8.01 -1.77
CA THR A 265 -16.73 -9.00 -0.76
C THR A 265 -15.57 -9.94 -0.41
N LEU A 266 -14.78 -10.38 -1.38
CA LEU A 266 -13.64 -11.26 -1.16
C LEU A 266 -12.45 -10.53 -0.55
N ASP A 267 -12.14 -9.31 -0.98
CA ASP A 267 -11.12 -8.46 -0.35
C ASP A 267 -11.45 -8.19 1.11
N PHE A 268 -12.71 -7.86 1.40
CA PHE A 268 -13.19 -7.72 2.77
C PHE A 268 -13.04 -9.01 3.57
N ALA A 269 -13.38 -10.17 2.98
CA ALA A 269 -13.23 -11.45 3.64
C ALA A 269 -11.76 -11.74 4.00
N ALA A 270 -10.84 -11.45 3.06
CA ALA A 270 -9.41 -11.61 3.26
C ALA A 270 -8.89 -10.70 4.39
N VAL A 271 -9.21 -9.41 4.33
CA VAL A 271 -8.83 -8.42 5.34
C VAL A 271 -9.40 -8.76 6.71
N ALA A 272 -10.68 -9.11 6.80
CA ALA A 272 -11.31 -9.46 8.07
C ALA A 272 -10.68 -10.73 8.67
N ALA A 273 -10.39 -11.76 7.87
CA ALA A 273 -9.71 -12.97 8.34
C ALA A 273 -8.26 -12.70 8.79
N GLN A 274 -7.50 -11.88 8.07
CA GLN A 274 -6.16 -11.47 8.50
C GLN A 274 -6.19 -10.61 9.77
N ALA A 275 -7.11 -9.64 9.83
CA ALA A 275 -7.29 -8.78 10.98
C ALA A 275 -7.68 -9.58 12.22
N ALA A 276 -8.58 -10.57 12.11
CA ALA A 276 -8.92 -11.45 13.23
C ALA A 276 -7.65 -12.06 13.84
N ARG A 277 -6.85 -12.72 13.01
CA ARG A 277 -5.57 -13.33 13.42
C ARG A 277 -4.63 -12.35 14.12
N VAL A 278 -4.48 -11.14 13.58
CA VAL A 278 -3.58 -10.12 14.14
C VAL A 278 -4.11 -9.59 15.47
N PHE A 279 -5.38 -9.17 15.51
CA PHE A 279 -5.98 -8.53 16.69
C PHE A 279 -6.33 -9.50 17.82
N ARG A 280 -6.26 -10.82 17.61
CA ARG A 280 -6.39 -11.81 18.70
C ARG A 280 -5.36 -11.57 19.82
N HIS A 281 -4.20 -11.00 19.48
CA HIS A 281 -3.13 -10.67 20.42
C HIS A 281 -3.42 -9.39 21.23
N PHE A 282 -4.51 -8.68 20.91
CA PHE A 282 -4.94 -7.42 21.52
C PHE A 282 -6.37 -7.55 22.07
N ALA A 283 -6.79 -8.74 22.49
CA ALA A 283 -8.15 -9.01 22.97
C ALA A 283 -8.57 -8.15 24.18
N LYS A 284 -7.60 -7.66 24.99
CA LYS A 284 -7.88 -6.74 26.09
C LYS A 284 -8.29 -5.35 25.59
N GLN A 285 -7.64 -4.87 24.54
CA GLN A 285 -7.88 -3.55 23.94
C GLN A 285 -9.09 -3.59 23.00
N PHE A 286 -9.29 -4.71 22.29
CA PHE A 286 -10.37 -4.90 21.33
C PHE A 286 -11.18 -6.18 21.61
N PRO A 287 -11.95 -6.20 22.71
CA PRO A 287 -12.74 -7.38 23.08
C PRO A 287 -13.76 -7.73 21.98
N GLY A 288 -13.84 -9.01 21.64
CA GLY A 288 -14.77 -9.54 20.61
C GLY A 288 -14.43 -9.19 19.17
N LEU A 289 -13.32 -8.47 18.91
CA LEU A 289 -12.95 -8.09 17.53
C LEU A 289 -12.57 -9.31 16.70
N PHE A 290 -11.86 -10.29 17.28
CA PHE A 290 -11.54 -11.56 16.62
C PHE A 290 -12.81 -12.24 16.09
N ASP A 291 -13.80 -12.46 16.97
CA ASP A 291 -15.05 -13.15 16.62
C ASP A 291 -15.87 -12.37 15.59
N SER A 292 -15.94 -11.04 15.75
CA SER A 292 -16.63 -10.16 14.81
C SER A 292 -16.03 -10.25 13.41
N CYS A 293 -14.69 -10.22 13.32
CA CYS A 293 -13.98 -10.31 12.05
C CYS A 293 -14.11 -11.70 11.42
N MET A 294 -13.98 -12.79 12.19
CA MET A 294 -14.16 -14.15 11.65
C MET A 294 -15.58 -14.39 11.17
N LYS A 295 -16.60 -13.92 11.91
CA LYS A 295 -18.00 -13.98 11.47
C LYS A 295 -18.23 -13.18 10.20
N ALA A 296 -17.69 -11.97 10.13
CA ALA A 296 -17.82 -11.12 8.95
C ALA A 296 -17.15 -11.75 7.71
N ALA A 297 -15.94 -12.30 7.87
CA ALA A 297 -15.18 -12.94 6.79
C ALA A 297 -15.89 -14.19 6.25
N THR A 298 -16.42 -15.03 7.15
CA THR A 298 -17.15 -16.25 6.77
C THR A 298 -18.49 -15.95 6.10
N ASN A 299 -19.21 -14.92 6.56
CA ASN A 299 -20.44 -14.44 5.90
C ASN A 299 -20.16 -13.87 4.50
N ALA A 300 -19.08 -13.11 4.34
CA ALA A 300 -18.67 -12.56 3.06
C ALA A 300 -18.31 -13.67 2.07
N TRP A 301 -17.55 -14.66 2.51
CA TRP A 301 -17.29 -15.86 1.71
C TRP A 301 -18.58 -16.56 1.26
N ALA A 302 -19.52 -16.79 2.18
CA ALA A 302 -20.79 -17.45 1.88
C ALA A 302 -21.65 -16.65 0.88
N TRP A 303 -21.58 -15.32 0.89
CA TRP A 303 -22.20 -14.48 -0.13
C TRP A 303 -21.52 -14.64 -1.49
N ALA A 304 -20.18 -14.63 -1.52
CA ALA A 304 -19.40 -14.79 -2.74
C ALA A 304 -19.61 -16.16 -3.39
N GLU A 305 -19.79 -17.24 -2.62
CA GLU A 305 -20.11 -18.57 -3.17
C GLU A 305 -21.42 -18.57 -3.97
N LYS A 306 -22.40 -17.78 -3.53
CA LYS A 306 -23.69 -17.61 -4.23
C LYS A 306 -23.63 -16.59 -5.37
N ASN A 307 -22.64 -15.71 -5.33
CA ASN A 307 -22.45 -14.59 -6.25
C ASN A 307 -21.00 -14.57 -6.76
N PRO A 308 -20.56 -15.60 -7.52
CA PRO A 308 -19.14 -15.85 -7.75
C PRO A 308 -18.45 -14.87 -8.71
N ALA A 309 -19.23 -14.05 -9.43
CA ALA A 309 -18.72 -13.11 -10.42
C ALA A 309 -19.67 -11.90 -10.63
N VAL A 310 -20.21 -11.32 -9.55
CA VAL A 310 -20.89 -10.03 -9.60
C VAL A 310 -19.84 -8.92 -9.70
N LEU A 311 -19.50 -8.57 -10.94
CA LEU A 311 -18.48 -7.57 -11.26
C LEU A 311 -19.06 -6.15 -11.14
N TYR A 312 -18.28 -5.21 -10.63
CA TYR A 312 -18.68 -3.80 -10.59
C TYR A 312 -18.37 -3.14 -11.94
N ASP A 313 -19.40 -2.93 -12.75
CA ASP A 313 -19.33 -2.13 -13.97
C ASP A 313 -20.13 -0.83 -13.78
N GLN A 314 -19.40 0.25 -13.50
CA GLN A 314 -20.02 1.55 -13.23
C GLN A 314 -20.83 2.08 -14.42
N ASN A 315 -20.37 1.83 -15.65
CA ASN A 315 -21.07 2.31 -16.84
C ASN A 315 -22.38 1.55 -17.04
N GLU A 316 -22.36 0.23 -16.89
CA GLU A 316 -23.59 -0.59 -16.96
C GLU A 316 -24.55 -0.31 -15.79
N MET A 317 -24.01 0.00 -14.61
CA MET A 317 -24.81 0.43 -13.46
C MET A 317 -25.52 1.77 -13.72
N ASN A 318 -24.81 2.77 -14.25
CA ASN A 318 -25.35 4.10 -14.51
C ASN A 318 -26.43 4.10 -15.60
N LYS A 319 -26.41 3.15 -16.54
CA LYS A 319 -27.51 2.96 -17.52
C LYS A 319 -28.83 2.54 -16.88
N LYS A 320 -28.81 1.99 -15.65
CA LYS A 320 -29.97 1.35 -15.00
C LYS A 320 -30.46 2.10 -13.77
N PHE A 321 -29.58 2.87 -13.12
CA PHE A 321 -29.86 3.44 -11.80
C PHE A 321 -29.47 4.91 -11.75
N THR A 322 -30.19 5.66 -10.92
CA THR A 322 -29.93 7.07 -10.65
C THR A 322 -29.82 7.34 -9.14
N PRO A 323 -29.05 8.35 -8.69
CA PRO A 323 -28.19 9.21 -9.51
C PRO A 323 -27.01 8.44 -10.12
N GLU A 324 -26.51 8.91 -11.27
CA GLU A 324 -25.29 8.32 -11.83
C GLU A 324 -24.10 8.51 -10.89
N ILE A 325 -23.25 7.49 -10.80
CA ILE A 325 -22.02 7.53 -10.00
C ILE A 325 -20.82 7.72 -10.94
N THR A 326 -20.09 8.81 -10.76
CA THR A 326 -18.94 9.17 -11.62
C THR A 326 -17.60 9.22 -10.87
N THR A 327 -17.58 8.79 -9.61
CA THR A 327 -16.36 8.68 -8.79
C THR A 327 -15.52 7.45 -9.17
N GLY A 328 -14.37 7.23 -8.53
CA GLY A 328 -13.42 6.17 -8.86
C GLY A 328 -14.08 4.80 -9.01
N ALA A 329 -13.83 4.09 -10.11
CA ALA A 329 -14.59 2.88 -10.41
C ALA A 329 -14.11 1.67 -9.61
N TYR A 330 -12.78 1.47 -9.49
CA TYR A 330 -12.17 0.23 -8.97
C TYR A 330 -12.83 -1.05 -9.51
N GLY A 331 -13.24 -1.00 -10.78
CA GLY A 331 -13.88 -2.11 -11.45
C GLY A 331 -12.85 -3.15 -11.86
N ASP A 332 -12.99 -4.36 -11.32
CA ASP A 332 -12.26 -5.53 -11.76
C ASP A 332 -13.15 -6.44 -12.64
N ARG A 333 -12.52 -7.12 -13.60
CA ARG A 333 -13.15 -8.01 -14.56
C ARG A 333 -12.74 -9.48 -14.35
N ASN A 334 -11.89 -9.77 -13.37
CA ASN A 334 -11.40 -11.10 -13.11
C ASN A 334 -11.13 -11.32 -11.61
N VAL A 335 -12.17 -11.72 -10.87
CA VAL A 335 -12.12 -11.85 -9.39
C VAL A 335 -11.36 -13.08 -8.87
N LYS A 336 -10.55 -13.68 -9.73
CA LYS A 336 -9.93 -14.98 -9.53
C LYS A 336 -8.85 -14.89 -8.46
N ASP A 337 -8.13 -13.81 -8.39
CA ASP A 337 -7.06 -13.57 -7.44
C ASP A 337 -7.59 -13.17 -6.05
N GLU A 338 -8.72 -12.47 -5.97
CA GLU A 338 -9.44 -12.19 -4.72
C GLU A 338 -9.95 -13.49 -4.09
N TRP A 339 -10.46 -14.43 -4.90
CA TRP A 339 -10.81 -15.77 -4.43
C TRP A 339 -9.62 -16.48 -3.78
N LEU A 340 -8.45 -16.40 -4.42
CA LEU A 340 -7.22 -16.99 -3.92
C LEU A 340 -6.78 -16.33 -2.61
N TRP A 341 -6.78 -14.99 -2.53
CA TRP A 341 -6.36 -14.28 -1.33
C TRP A 341 -7.31 -14.54 -0.15
N ALA A 342 -8.62 -14.41 -0.36
CA ALA A 342 -9.63 -14.69 0.67
C ALA A 342 -9.54 -16.14 1.17
N ALA A 343 -9.38 -17.11 0.25
CA ALA A 343 -9.21 -18.51 0.62
C ALA A 343 -7.93 -18.73 1.44
N ALA A 344 -6.82 -18.08 1.10
CA ALA A 344 -5.58 -18.19 1.86
C ALA A 344 -5.78 -17.71 3.30
N GLU A 345 -6.35 -16.52 3.48
CA GLU A 345 -6.55 -15.93 4.80
C GLU A 345 -7.54 -16.71 5.68
N LEU A 346 -8.65 -17.14 5.10
CA LEU A 346 -9.63 -17.97 5.80
C LEU A 346 -9.06 -19.34 6.14
N PHE A 347 -8.37 -20.00 5.20
CA PHE A 347 -7.73 -21.29 5.45
C PHE A 347 -6.67 -21.21 6.55
N ILE A 348 -5.85 -20.14 6.59
CA ILE A 348 -4.85 -19.94 7.64
C ILE A 348 -5.51 -19.94 9.03
N ASN A 349 -6.68 -19.32 9.16
CA ASN A 349 -7.41 -19.23 10.42
C ASN A 349 -8.17 -20.51 10.79
N THR A 350 -8.84 -21.16 9.83
CA THR A 350 -9.83 -22.21 10.14
C THR A 350 -9.41 -23.63 9.76
N LYS A 351 -8.48 -23.76 8.81
CA LYS A 351 -8.09 -25.04 8.19
C LYS A 351 -9.25 -25.78 7.49
N GLU A 352 -10.39 -25.11 7.23
CA GLU A 352 -11.55 -25.76 6.62
C GLU A 352 -11.30 -26.12 5.14
N ASN A 353 -11.80 -27.30 4.74
CA ASN A 353 -11.55 -27.88 3.42
C ASN A 353 -12.10 -27.04 2.26
N LYS A 354 -13.20 -26.29 2.46
CA LYS A 354 -13.79 -25.46 1.39
C LYS A 354 -12.83 -24.39 0.86
N TYR A 355 -11.98 -23.83 1.73
CA TYR A 355 -10.94 -22.88 1.33
C TYR A 355 -9.77 -23.58 0.65
N LEU A 356 -9.42 -24.78 1.11
CA LEU A 356 -8.36 -25.60 0.52
C LEU A 356 -8.63 -25.95 -0.95
N VAL A 357 -9.89 -26.13 -1.34
CA VAL A 357 -10.27 -26.38 -2.75
C VAL A 357 -9.77 -25.25 -3.66
N VAL A 358 -10.03 -24.00 -3.30
CA VAL A 358 -9.55 -22.83 -4.07
C VAL A 358 -8.02 -22.78 -4.07
N LEU A 359 -7.38 -23.04 -2.93
CA LEU A 359 -5.91 -23.10 -2.87
C LEU A 359 -5.31 -24.24 -3.70
N ASN A 360 -6.00 -25.37 -3.86
CA ASN A 360 -5.59 -26.48 -4.74
C ASN A 360 -5.64 -26.06 -6.20
N GLU A 361 -6.65 -25.28 -6.57
CA GLU A 361 -6.82 -24.84 -7.94
C GLU A 361 -5.83 -23.72 -8.30
N ARG A 362 -5.56 -22.78 -7.39
CA ARG A 362 -5.02 -21.46 -7.73
C ARG A 362 -3.59 -21.16 -7.28
N LEU A 363 -3.03 -21.90 -6.31
CA LEU A 363 -1.62 -21.69 -5.87
C LEU A 363 -0.56 -22.06 -6.94
N LYS A 364 -0.99 -22.49 -8.12
CA LYS A 364 -0.14 -22.73 -9.29
C LYS A 364 -0.05 -21.52 -10.23
N ASP A 365 -0.85 -20.48 -9.99
CA ASP A 365 -0.90 -19.31 -10.85
C ASP A 365 0.44 -18.54 -10.77
N PRO A 366 0.88 -17.89 -11.85
CA PRO A 366 2.10 -17.11 -11.84
C PRO A 366 2.02 -15.93 -10.85
N ALA A 367 3.12 -15.67 -10.15
CA ALA A 367 3.25 -14.54 -9.26
C ALA A 367 3.50 -13.23 -10.05
N PHE A 368 2.78 -12.17 -9.69
CA PHE A 368 2.92 -10.83 -10.25
C PHE A 368 3.02 -9.79 -9.13
N LEU A 369 3.52 -8.59 -9.46
CA LEU A 369 3.45 -7.47 -8.52
C LEU A 369 1.98 -7.18 -8.17
N PRO A 370 1.64 -7.03 -6.89
CA PRO A 370 0.27 -6.77 -6.49
C PRO A 370 -0.21 -5.39 -6.96
N SER A 371 -1.49 -5.30 -7.27
CA SER A 371 -2.22 -4.05 -7.45
C SER A 371 -3.63 -4.20 -6.85
N TRP A 372 -4.41 -3.12 -6.79
CA TRP A 372 -5.79 -3.20 -6.31
C TRP A 372 -6.67 -4.15 -7.13
N GLY A 373 -6.34 -4.38 -8.41
CA GLY A 373 -7.06 -5.30 -9.29
C GLY A 373 -6.28 -6.59 -9.58
N ASN A 374 -5.23 -6.87 -8.81
CA ASN A 374 -4.56 -8.16 -8.78
C ASN A 374 -3.95 -8.41 -7.40
N VAL A 375 -4.69 -9.12 -6.54
CA VAL A 375 -4.34 -9.33 -5.13
C VAL A 375 -3.77 -10.73 -4.85
N ALA A 376 -3.48 -11.53 -5.88
CA ALA A 376 -3.01 -12.92 -5.74
C ALA A 376 -1.75 -13.03 -4.87
N MET A 377 -0.84 -12.07 -5.05
CA MET A 377 0.42 -12.02 -4.31
C MET A 377 0.19 -11.88 -2.79
N MET A 378 -0.89 -11.23 -2.35
CA MET A 378 -1.21 -11.13 -0.93
C MET A 378 -1.48 -12.52 -0.32
N GLY A 379 -2.25 -13.35 -1.02
CA GLY A 379 -2.44 -14.76 -0.65
C GLY A 379 -1.13 -15.54 -0.62
N TYR A 380 -0.24 -15.31 -1.60
CA TYR A 380 1.05 -15.98 -1.67
C TYR A 380 1.95 -15.62 -0.49
N TYR A 381 2.06 -14.34 -0.15
CA TYR A 381 2.81 -13.89 1.03
C TYR A 381 2.29 -14.54 2.31
N SER A 382 0.98 -14.57 2.51
CA SER A 382 0.39 -15.19 3.70
C SER A 382 0.65 -16.70 3.78
N ILE A 383 0.55 -17.44 2.67
CA ILE A 383 0.90 -18.86 2.62
C ILE A 383 2.37 -19.10 2.97
N ILE A 384 3.29 -18.28 2.45
CA ILE A 384 4.72 -18.38 2.77
C ILE A 384 5.01 -18.02 4.23
N ARG A 385 4.39 -16.95 4.76
CA ARG A 385 4.52 -16.51 6.14
C ARG A 385 4.10 -17.60 7.11
N HIS A 386 2.97 -18.25 6.82
CA HIS A 386 2.39 -19.27 7.68
C HIS A 386 2.81 -20.71 7.35
N ARG A 387 3.74 -20.94 6.41
CA ARG A 387 4.14 -22.26 5.91
C ARG A 387 4.37 -23.34 6.96
N LYS A 388 4.98 -22.98 8.11
CA LYS A 388 5.28 -23.92 9.20
C LYS A 388 4.03 -24.40 9.96
N THR A 389 2.92 -23.70 9.84
CA THR A 389 1.64 -23.96 10.52
C THR A 389 0.57 -24.52 9.59
N LEU A 390 0.89 -24.66 8.29
CA LEU A 390 -0.02 -25.24 7.30
C LEU A 390 0.06 -26.78 7.32
N PRO A 391 -1.06 -27.48 7.09
CA PRO A 391 -1.07 -28.94 7.01
C PRO A 391 -0.08 -29.48 5.97
N GLU A 392 0.41 -30.70 6.19
CA GLU A 392 1.37 -31.37 5.31
C GLU A 392 0.88 -31.46 3.84
N SER A 393 -0.42 -31.67 3.66
CA SER A 393 -1.08 -31.69 2.34
C SER A 393 -0.92 -30.41 1.52
N VAL A 394 -0.59 -29.28 2.15
CA VAL A 394 -0.39 -27.98 1.47
C VAL A 394 1.07 -27.70 1.16
N GLN A 395 2.01 -28.41 1.78
CA GLN A 395 3.45 -28.14 1.67
C GLN A 395 3.99 -28.20 0.22
N PRO A 396 3.56 -29.13 -0.65
CA PRO A 396 3.98 -29.09 -2.06
C PRO A 396 3.60 -27.77 -2.77
N LYS A 397 2.45 -27.16 -2.42
CA LYS A 397 2.08 -25.85 -2.98
C LYS A 397 2.92 -24.71 -2.41
N VAL A 398 3.29 -24.77 -1.13
CA VAL A 398 4.17 -23.76 -0.51
C VAL A 398 5.48 -23.66 -1.30
N ILE A 399 6.04 -24.79 -1.72
CA ILE A 399 7.26 -24.84 -2.54
C ILE A 399 7.00 -24.17 -3.90
N ALA A 400 5.92 -24.54 -4.60
CA ALA A 400 5.56 -23.96 -5.89
C ALA A 400 5.36 -22.43 -5.81
N VAL A 401 4.69 -21.94 -4.76
CA VAL A 401 4.49 -20.50 -4.51
C VAL A 401 5.83 -19.81 -4.30
N LYS A 402 6.71 -20.38 -3.47
CA LYS A 402 8.06 -19.84 -3.23
C LYS A 402 8.83 -19.70 -4.55
N ASP A 403 8.84 -20.75 -5.36
CA ASP A 403 9.56 -20.77 -6.63
C ASP A 403 8.99 -19.74 -7.61
N SER A 404 7.67 -19.57 -7.64
CA SER A 404 6.98 -18.54 -8.44
C SER A 404 7.39 -17.12 -8.03
N ILE A 405 7.42 -16.83 -6.73
CA ILE A 405 7.87 -15.52 -6.20
C ILE A 405 9.34 -15.27 -6.54
N VAL A 406 10.22 -16.26 -6.32
CA VAL A 406 11.66 -16.14 -6.61
C VAL A 406 11.90 -15.93 -8.11
N LYS A 407 11.16 -16.64 -8.97
CA LYS A 407 11.22 -16.46 -10.43
C LYS A 407 10.80 -15.05 -10.85
N MET A 408 9.73 -14.51 -10.26
CA MET A 408 9.29 -13.14 -10.50
C MET A 408 10.37 -12.14 -10.05
N ALA A 409 10.90 -12.30 -8.83
CA ALA A 409 11.95 -11.42 -8.30
C ALA A 409 13.22 -11.44 -9.15
N ASN A 410 13.67 -12.62 -9.59
CA ASN A 410 14.82 -12.75 -10.50
C ASN A 410 14.57 -12.02 -11.82
N THR A 411 13.35 -12.11 -12.36
CA THR A 411 12.96 -11.41 -13.59
C THR A 411 13.07 -9.89 -13.43
N LEU A 412 12.64 -9.34 -12.29
CA LEU A 412 12.77 -7.91 -11.98
C LEU A 412 14.23 -7.48 -11.85
N LEU A 413 15.12 -8.35 -11.36
CA LEU A 413 16.53 -8.03 -11.17
C LEU A 413 17.38 -8.12 -12.46
N LEU A 414 16.91 -8.82 -13.50
CA LEU A 414 17.69 -9.13 -14.71
C LEU A 414 18.41 -7.94 -15.33
N LYS A 415 17.77 -6.76 -15.38
CA LYS A 415 18.38 -5.54 -15.94
C LYS A 415 18.53 -4.41 -14.92
N ALA A 416 18.32 -4.66 -13.63
CA ALA A 416 18.42 -3.62 -12.61
C ALA A 416 19.82 -2.96 -12.62
N ASN A 417 20.87 -3.76 -12.74
CA ASN A 417 22.26 -3.28 -12.77
C ASN A 417 22.70 -2.69 -14.11
N THR A 418 21.96 -2.93 -15.19
CA THR A 418 22.28 -2.45 -16.55
C THR A 418 21.34 -1.32 -17.00
N ASN A 419 20.33 -0.99 -16.21
CA ASN A 419 19.48 0.18 -16.42
C ASN A 419 20.24 1.48 -16.15
N ALA A 420 19.99 2.52 -16.94
CA ALA A 420 20.61 3.84 -16.81
C ALA A 420 20.46 4.46 -15.41
N PHE A 421 19.40 4.12 -14.66
CA PHE A 421 19.19 4.62 -13.30
C PHE A 421 19.42 3.57 -12.21
N ALA A 422 19.99 2.41 -12.54
CA ALA A 422 20.29 1.33 -11.60
C ALA A 422 19.09 0.89 -10.72
N THR A 423 17.90 0.84 -11.33
CA THR A 423 16.64 0.46 -10.67
C THR A 423 15.89 -0.59 -11.48
N VAL A 424 15.00 -1.33 -10.81
CA VAL A 424 14.12 -2.32 -11.43
C VAL A 424 13.06 -1.69 -12.34
N MET A 425 12.71 -0.41 -12.14
CA MET A 425 11.78 0.33 -13.00
C MET A 425 12.49 0.96 -14.20
N GLY A 426 11.82 1.05 -15.34
CA GLY A 426 12.39 1.58 -16.58
C GLY A 426 13.08 0.52 -17.43
N GLN A 427 12.78 -0.77 -17.17
CA GLN A 427 13.13 -1.90 -18.04
C GLN A 427 12.09 -2.09 -19.15
N SER A 428 10.89 -1.56 -18.95
CA SER A 428 9.78 -1.53 -19.89
C SER A 428 9.11 -0.16 -19.87
N ALA A 429 8.59 0.30 -21.02
CA ALA A 429 7.74 1.49 -21.06
C ALA A 429 6.47 1.33 -20.20
N ARG A 430 6.05 0.08 -19.96
CA ARG A 430 4.89 -0.25 -19.11
C ARG A 430 5.13 0.01 -17.62
N ASP A 431 6.38 0.19 -17.20
CA ASP A 431 6.72 0.55 -15.82
C ASP A 431 6.25 1.98 -15.49
N PHE A 432 5.97 2.80 -16.51
CA PHE A 432 5.45 4.15 -16.38
C PHE A 432 3.94 4.15 -16.68
N ASN A 433 3.15 3.93 -15.64
CA ASN A 433 1.70 3.93 -15.67
C ASN A 433 1.17 4.84 -14.57
N TRP A 434 -0.16 4.94 -14.46
CA TRP A 434 -0.77 5.55 -13.29
C TRP A 434 -0.59 4.59 -12.12
N GLY A 435 0.15 5.05 -11.09
CA GLY A 435 0.44 4.28 -9.87
C GLY A 435 -0.76 4.15 -8.96
#